data_AF-A0A4P7JGK3-F1
#
_entry.id   AF-A0A4P7JGK3-F1
#
_cell.length_a   1.000
_cell.length_b   1.000
_cell.length_c   1.000
_cell.angle_alpha   90.00
_cell.angle_beta   90.00
_cell.angle_gamma   90.00
#
_symmetry.space_group_name_H-M   'P 1'
#
loop_
_entity.id
_entity.type
_entity.pdbx_description
1 polymer ?
#
loop_
_entity_poly.entity_id
_entity_poly.type
_entity_poly.pdbx_seq_one_letter_code
_entity_poly.pdbx_strand_id
1 'polypeptide(L)'
;MTHTPDTPTFEIGAPERPVWPAIRRGLFQRCPNCGKGHLFQSYLKLRQSCESCGEDLSPARADDGPAYLTILVTAKLLGTLMLWVYTTWQPGPYLLSAMFSVGGVAMALYLLPRFKGMIVGIQWAKRMHGF
;
A
#
# COMPACT_ATOMS: atom_id res chain seq x y z
N MET A 1 6.11 54.04 21.10
CA MET A 1 5.47 52.73 20.87
C MET A 1 6.31 52.01 19.83
N THR A 2 7.29 51.22 20.27
CA THR A 2 8.19 50.46 19.41
C THR A 2 7.46 49.21 18.94
N HIS A 3 7.16 49.14 17.64
CA HIS A 3 6.70 47.92 16.97
C HIS A 3 7.87 46.95 16.90
N THR A 4 7.87 45.91 17.74
CA THR A 4 8.72 44.75 17.55
C THR A 4 8.13 43.94 16.39
N PRO A 5 8.87 43.68 15.30
CA PRO A 5 8.39 42.81 14.24
C PRO A 5 8.34 41.36 14.76
N ASP A 6 7.16 40.75 14.67
CA ASP A 6 6.97 39.33 14.99
C ASP A 6 7.87 38.49 14.08
N THR A 7 8.87 37.84 14.67
CA THR A 7 9.70 36.88 13.95
C THR A 7 8.85 35.63 13.72
N PRO A 8 8.62 35.20 12.47
CA PRO A 8 7.83 34.01 12.21
C PRO A 8 8.56 32.80 12.80
N THR A 9 8.03 32.27 13.89
CA THR A 9 8.51 31.03 14.49
C THR A 9 8.17 29.89 13.53
N PHE A 10 9.19 29.31 12.91
CA PHE A 10 9.00 28.07 12.14
C PHE A 10 8.67 26.95 13.14
N GLU A 11 7.39 26.59 13.24
CA GLU A 11 6.99 25.41 14.00
C GLU A 11 7.45 24.16 13.26
N ILE A 12 8.45 23.48 13.84
CA ILE A 12 8.90 22.18 13.36
C ILE A 12 7.75 21.20 13.61
N GLY A 13 7.16 20.68 12.54
CA GLY A 13 6.06 19.71 12.62
C GLY A 13 6.40 18.52 13.52
N ALA A 14 5.36 17.88 14.08
CA ALA A 14 5.52 16.73 14.96
C ALA A 14 6.43 15.65 14.32
N PRO A 15 7.29 14.99 15.11
CA PRO A 15 8.27 14.04 14.58
C PRO A 15 7.57 12.92 13.81
N GLU A 16 8.28 12.42 12.80
CA GLU A 16 7.86 11.27 12.01
C GLU A 16 7.70 10.02 12.89
N ARG A 17 6.74 9.17 12.54
CA ARG A 17 6.51 7.89 13.21
C ARG A 17 7.38 6.80 12.55
N PRO A 18 7.65 5.66 13.21
CA PRO A 18 8.53 4.64 12.65
C PRO A 18 7.93 4.03 11.37
N VAL A 19 8.59 4.29 10.23
CA VAL A 19 8.12 3.95 8.88
C VAL A 19 8.07 2.44 8.66
N TRP A 20 9.10 1.71 9.12
CA TRP A 20 9.23 0.31 8.76
C TRP A 20 8.18 -0.61 9.40
N PRO A 21 7.86 -0.46 10.70
CA PRO A 21 6.72 -1.13 11.31
C PRO A 21 5.38 -0.78 10.62
N ALA A 22 5.19 0.48 10.23
CA ALA A 22 3.97 0.94 9.57
C ALA A 22 3.78 0.29 8.19
N ILE A 23 4.84 0.24 7.37
CA ILE A 23 4.83 -0.48 6.08
C ILE A 23 4.50 -1.95 6.30
N ARG A 24 5.18 -2.62 7.24
CA ARG A 24 4.97 -4.05 7.49
C ARG A 24 3.53 -4.32 7.90
N ARG A 25 2.98 -3.54 8.83
CA ARG A 25 1.57 -3.63 9.25
C ARG A 25 0.61 -3.40 8.09
N GLY A 26 0.89 -2.40 7.25
CA GLY A 26 0.15 -2.11 6.03
C GLY A 26 0.12 -3.26 5.02
N LEU A 27 1.27 -3.90 4.77
CA LEU A 27 1.37 -5.10 3.92
C LEU A 27 0.52 -6.27 4.45
N PHE A 28 0.38 -6.38 5.77
CA PHE A 28 -0.51 -7.36 6.41
C PHE A 28 -1.95 -6.86 6.61
N GLN A 29 -2.32 -5.73 6.00
CA GLN A 29 -3.66 -5.13 6.07
C GLN A 29 -4.10 -4.79 7.51
N ARG A 30 -3.14 -4.44 8.37
CA ARG A 30 -3.35 -4.05 9.76
C ARG A 30 -3.14 -2.56 9.97
N CYS A 31 -3.75 -2.03 11.02
CA CYS A 31 -3.58 -0.64 11.44
C CYS A 31 -2.09 -0.29 11.60
N PRO A 32 -1.60 0.81 10.99
CA PRO A 32 -0.19 1.19 11.06
C PRO A 32 0.22 1.62 12.48
N ASN A 33 -0.71 2.13 13.29
CA ASN A 33 -0.48 2.52 14.68
C ASN A 33 -0.37 1.31 15.63
N CYS A 34 -1.46 0.55 15.81
CA CYS A 34 -1.51 -0.51 16.81
C CYS A 34 -1.14 -1.91 16.30
N GLY A 35 -1.21 -2.16 14.99
CA GLY A 35 -0.97 -3.47 14.37
C GLY A 35 -2.03 -4.55 14.63
N LYS A 36 -3.07 -4.26 15.42
CA LYS A 36 -4.12 -5.22 15.79
C LYS A 36 -5.37 -5.10 14.92
N GLY A 37 -5.91 -3.89 14.78
CA GLY A 37 -7.13 -3.65 13.99
C GLY A 37 -6.93 -3.84 12.50
N HIS A 38 -8.01 -4.11 11.77
CA HIS A 38 -7.98 -4.19 10.31
C HIS A 38 -7.88 -2.79 9.67
N LEU A 39 -7.13 -2.69 8.58
CA LEU A 39 -6.98 -1.43 7.84
C LEU A 39 -8.17 -1.16 6.89
N PHE A 40 -8.73 -2.23 6.34
CA PHE A 40 -9.82 -2.19 5.37
C PHE A 40 -11.11 -2.76 5.95
N GLN A 41 -12.25 -2.23 5.50
CA GLN A 41 -13.60 -2.76 5.80
C GLN A 41 -14.17 -3.61 4.67
N SER A 42 -13.59 -3.50 3.48
CA SER A 42 -13.90 -4.32 2.30
C SER A 42 -12.59 -4.52 1.53
N TYR A 43 -12.63 -5.00 0.30
CA TYR A 43 -11.44 -5.36 -0.46
C TYR A 43 -10.39 -4.23 -0.55
N LEU A 44 -10.80 -3.01 -0.96
CA LEU A 44 -9.91 -1.83 -1.03
C LEU A 44 -10.42 -0.62 -0.27
N LYS A 45 -11.58 -0.71 0.36
CA LYS A 45 -12.20 0.41 1.09
C LYS A 45 -11.58 0.49 2.49
N LEU A 46 -10.87 1.59 2.76
CA LEU A 46 -10.32 1.85 4.09
C LEU A 46 -11.44 2.04 5.11
N ARG A 47 -11.14 1.68 6.36
CA ARG A 47 -11.94 2.10 7.50
C ARG A 47 -11.71 3.58 7.77
N GLN A 48 -12.72 4.25 8.32
CA GLN A 48 -12.59 5.64 8.78
C GLN A 48 -11.76 5.73 10.06
N SER A 49 -11.94 4.78 10.98
CA SER A 49 -11.15 4.68 12.20
C SER A 49 -10.77 3.24 12.55
N CYS A 50 -9.69 3.08 13.31
CA CYS A 50 -9.25 1.78 13.78
C CYS A 50 -10.15 1.26 14.92
N GLU A 51 -10.69 0.05 14.76
CA GLU A 51 -11.56 -0.60 15.76
C GLU A 51 -10.86 -0.97 17.09
N SER A 52 -9.52 -0.96 17.13
CA SER A 52 -8.75 -1.35 18.32
C SER A 52 -8.10 -0.18 19.06
N CYS A 53 -7.73 0.90 18.37
CA CYS A 53 -7.01 2.03 18.98
C CYS A 53 -7.61 3.41 18.66
N GLY A 54 -8.66 3.47 17.84
CA GLY A 54 -9.34 4.72 17.51
C GLY A 54 -8.62 5.62 16.49
N GLU A 55 -7.45 5.21 15.97
CA GLU A 55 -6.71 5.99 14.97
C GLU A 55 -7.59 6.41 13.78
N ASP A 56 -7.59 7.69 13.43
CA ASP A 56 -8.27 8.21 12.25
C ASP A 56 -7.49 7.84 10.98
N LEU A 57 -8.17 7.14 10.07
CA LEU A 57 -7.64 6.63 8.81
C LEU A 57 -8.35 7.28 7.61
N SER A 58 -9.33 8.16 7.85
CA SER A 58 -10.05 8.92 6.83
C SER A 58 -9.17 9.80 5.93
N PRO A 59 -8.03 10.37 6.38
CA PRO A 59 -7.21 11.24 5.53
C PRO A 59 -6.39 10.49 4.48
N ALA A 60 -6.29 9.16 4.56
CA ALA A 60 -5.42 8.39 3.68
C ALA A 60 -5.88 8.44 2.21
N ARG A 61 -5.00 8.90 1.32
CA ARG A 61 -5.24 8.95 -0.14
C ARG A 61 -4.20 8.12 -0.88
N ALA A 62 -4.53 6.85 -1.12
CA ALA A 62 -3.69 5.94 -1.89
C ALA A 62 -4.41 5.61 -3.20
N ASP A 63 -4.22 6.48 -4.20
CA ASP A 63 -4.93 6.44 -5.48
C ASP A 63 -4.26 5.43 -6.44
N ASP A 64 -3.30 5.86 -7.27
CA ASP A 64 -2.76 5.00 -8.35
C ASP A 64 -1.49 4.21 -7.99
N GLY A 65 -0.72 4.67 -7.00
CA GLY A 65 0.53 4.02 -6.58
C GLY A 65 0.41 2.50 -6.33
N PRO A 66 -0.64 2.00 -5.64
CA PRO A 66 -0.82 0.57 -5.41
C PRO A 66 -0.96 -0.24 -6.71
N ALA A 67 -1.65 0.30 -7.71
CA ALA A 67 -1.89 -0.37 -8.98
C ALA A 67 -0.60 -0.47 -9.81
N TYR A 68 0.17 0.60 -9.91
CA TYR A 68 1.48 0.58 -10.59
C TYR A 68 2.43 -0.45 -9.97
N LEU A 69 2.56 -0.47 -8.64
CA LEU A 69 3.38 -1.46 -7.94
C LEU A 69 2.91 -2.89 -8.22
N THR A 70 1.59 -3.10 -8.23
CA THR A 70 0.98 -4.40 -8.54
C THR A 70 1.36 -4.88 -9.94
N ILE A 71 1.23 -4.01 -10.95
CA ILE A 71 1.53 -4.35 -12.34
C ILE A 71 3.02 -4.64 -12.52
N LEU A 72 3.91 -3.81 -11.96
CA LEU A 72 5.36 -4.00 -12.08
C LEU A 72 5.80 -5.36 -11.51
N VAL A 73 5.33 -5.70 -10.31
CA VAL A 73 5.65 -6.98 -9.68
C VAL A 73 5.02 -8.14 -10.44
N THR A 74 3.75 -8.01 -10.82
CA THR A 74 3.01 -9.06 -11.53
C THR A 74 3.63 -9.38 -12.88
N ALA A 75 3.89 -8.36 -13.69
CA ALA A 75 4.50 -8.51 -15.01
C ALA A 75 5.92 -9.08 -14.91
N LYS A 76 6.73 -8.63 -13.94
CA LYS A 76 8.09 -9.15 -13.78
C LYS A 76 8.11 -10.62 -13.40
N LEU A 77 7.30 -11.02 -12.43
CA LEU A 77 7.24 -12.40 -11.95
C LEU A 77 6.59 -13.33 -12.98
N LEU A 78 5.38 -13.02 -13.44
CA LEU A 78 4.66 -13.88 -14.38
C LEU A 78 5.27 -13.85 -15.77
N GLY A 79 5.80 -12.72 -16.24
CA GLY A 79 6.48 -12.65 -17.54
C GLY A 79 7.74 -13.51 -17.57
N THR A 80 8.56 -13.46 -16.51
CA THR A 80 9.76 -14.31 -16.40
C THR A 80 9.37 -15.79 -16.30
N LEU A 81 8.36 -16.10 -15.48
CA LEU A 81 7.87 -17.47 -15.32
C LEU A 81 7.25 -18.00 -16.62
N MET A 82 6.52 -17.16 -17.37
CA MET A 82 5.92 -17.53 -18.66
C MET A 82 6.98 -17.86 -19.69
N LEU A 83 8.03 -17.04 -19.78
CA LEU A 83 9.15 -17.31 -20.67
C LEU A 83 9.81 -18.64 -20.30
N TRP A 84 10.10 -18.86 -19.01
CA TRP A 84 10.72 -20.10 -18.55
C TRP A 84 9.85 -21.34 -18.79
N VAL A 85 8.55 -21.24 -18.52
CA VAL A 85 7.60 -22.34 -18.77
C VAL A 85 7.54 -22.66 -20.27
N TYR A 86 7.49 -21.63 -21.11
CA TYR A 86 7.42 -21.83 -22.56
C TYR A 86 8.69 -22.46 -23.11
N THR A 87 9.88 -21.99 -22.71
CA THR A 87 11.14 -22.54 -23.22
C THR A 87 11.42 -23.96 -22.70
N THR A 88 10.88 -24.33 -21.54
CA THR A 88 11.12 -25.65 -20.92
C THR A 88 10.13 -26.71 -21.41
N TRP A 89 8.83 -26.39 -21.49
CA TRP A 89 7.78 -27.38 -21.76
C TRP A 89 6.98 -27.13 -23.04
N GLN A 90 7.05 -25.93 -23.60
CA GLN A 90 6.29 -25.53 -24.81
C GLN A 90 4.82 -25.97 -24.78
N PRO A 91 4.07 -25.67 -23.69
CA PRO A 91 2.66 -26.05 -23.61
C PRO A 91 1.85 -25.39 -24.73
N GLY A 92 0.72 -26.00 -25.09
CA GLY A 92 -0.18 -25.45 -26.09
C GLY A 92 -0.62 -24.01 -25.74
N PRO A 93 -0.85 -23.14 -26.76
CA PRO A 93 -1.04 -21.70 -26.55
C PRO A 93 -2.25 -21.38 -25.67
N TYR A 94 -3.35 -22.14 -25.78
CA TYR A 94 -4.53 -21.94 -24.95
C TYR A 94 -4.28 -22.27 -23.47
N LEU A 95 -3.54 -23.35 -23.19
CA LEU A 95 -3.22 -23.75 -21.82
C LEU A 95 -2.29 -22.72 -21.16
N LEU A 96 -1.25 -22.29 -21.88
CA LEU A 96 -0.32 -21.26 -21.41
C LEU A 96 -1.07 -19.95 -21.11
N SER A 97 -1.86 -19.47 -22.07
CA SER A 97 -2.63 -18.23 -21.94
C SER A 97 -3.62 -18.29 -20.77
N ALA A 98 -4.39 -19.37 -20.64
CA ALA A 98 -5.35 -19.53 -19.56
C ALA A 98 -4.66 -19.55 -18.19
N MET A 99 -3.58 -20.33 -18.05
CA MET A 99 -2.83 -20.45 -16.79
C MET A 99 -2.26 -19.09 -16.34
N PHE A 100 -1.60 -18.36 -17.23
CA PHE A 100 -1.00 -17.07 -16.90
C PHE A 100 -2.02 -15.95 -16.76
N SER A 101 -3.16 -16.02 -17.45
CA SER A 101 -4.27 -15.07 -17.25
C SER A 101 -4.91 -15.24 -15.86
N VAL A 102 -5.22 -16.49 -15.47
CA VAL A 102 -5.75 -16.78 -14.13
C VAL A 102 -4.73 -16.41 -13.06
N GLY A 103 -3.45 -16.76 -13.27
CA GLY A 103 -2.36 -16.38 -12.37
C GLY A 103 -2.21 -14.85 -12.23
N GLY A 104 -2.34 -14.11 -13.33
CA GLY A 104 -2.27 -12.65 -13.36
C GLY A 104 -3.39 -12.01 -12.56
N VAL A 105 -4.63 -12.44 -12.79
CA VAL A 105 -5.79 -11.94 -12.03
C VAL A 105 -5.64 -12.28 -10.54
N ALA A 106 -5.29 -13.53 -10.21
CA ALA A 106 -5.12 -13.95 -8.82
C ALA A 106 -4.01 -13.15 -8.11
N MET A 107 -2.87 -12.94 -8.77
CA MET A 107 -1.76 -12.19 -8.20
C MET A 107 -2.08 -10.70 -8.04
N ALA A 108 -2.76 -10.10 -9.02
CA ALA A 108 -3.20 -8.71 -8.92
C ALA A 108 -4.19 -8.53 -7.76
N LEU A 109 -5.17 -9.43 -7.63
CA LEU A 109 -6.14 -9.40 -6.53
C LEU A 109 -5.47 -9.60 -5.15
N TYR A 110 -4.40 -10.39 -5.10
CA TYR A 110 -3.65 -10.61 -3.87
C TYR A 110 -2.77 -9.40 -3.48
N LEU A 111 -2.04 -8.81 -4.43
CA LEU A 111 -1.04 -7.77 -4.18
C LEU A 111 -1.66 -6.39 -3.97
N LEU A 112 -2.72 -6.05 -4.71
CA LEU A 112 -3.31 -4.71 -4.70
C LEU A 112 -3.68 -4.19 -3.31
N PRO A 113 -4.40 -4.93 -2.45
CA PRO A 113 -4.75 -4.41 -1.12
C PRO A 113 -3.53 -4.35 -0.18
N ARG A 114 -2.49 -5.16 -0.41
CA ARG A 114 -1.25 -5.16 0.38
C ARG A 114 -0.41 -3.93 0.06
N PHE A 115 -0.23 -3.62 -1.22
CA PHE A 115 0.46 -2.39 -1.63
C PHE A 115 -0.32 -1.14 -1.27
N LYS A 116 -1.66 -1.17 -1.34
CA LYS A 116 -2.48 -0.09 -0.81
C LYS A 116 -2.24 0.12 0.67
N GLY A 117 -2.24 -0.96 1.46
CA GLY A 117 -1.99 -0.87 2.90
C GLY A 117 -0.58 -0.38 3.22
N MET A 118 0.43 -0.83 2.47
CA MET A 118 1.80 -0.32 2.58
C MET A 118 1.87 1.19 2.38
N ILE A 119 1.28 1.71 1.31
CA ILE A 119 1.29 3.16 0.99
C ILE A 119 0.59 3.95 2.09
N VAL A 120 -0.55 3.47 2.61
CA VAL A 120 -1.24 4.08 3.75
C VAL A 120 -0.34 4.09 5.00
N GLY A 121 0.40 3.01 5.25
CA GLY A 121 1.36 2.96 6.35
C GLY A 121 2.49 3.98 6.21
N ILE A 122 2.98 4.21 4.99
CA ILE A 122 3.99 5.25 4.70
C ILE A 122 3.39 6.64 4.95
N GLN A 123 2.18 6.90 4.45
CA GLN A 123 1.47 8.17 4.66
C GLN A 123 1.27 8.46 6.15
N TRP A 124 0.84 7.45 6.91
CA TRP A 124 0.68 7.55 8.35
C TRP A 124 2.01 7.82 9.05
N ALA A 125 3.08 7.12 8.67
CA ALA A 125 4.38 7.29 9.31
C ALA A 125 5.00 8.68 9.04
N LYS A 126 4.80 9.19 7.82
CA LYS A 126 5.31 10.47 7.34
C LYS A 126 4.36 11.65 7.57
N ARG A 127 3.23 11.45 8.26
CA ARG A 127 2.20 12.48 8.50
C ARG A 127 1.72 13.19 7.23
N MET A 128 1.62 12.45 6.13
CA MET A 128 1.16 12.99 4.85
C MET A 128 -0.37 13.07 4.82
N HIS A 129 -0.94 13.99 4.04
CA HIS A 129 -2.39 14.10 3.79
C HIS A 129 -3.28 14.31 5.03
N GLY A 130 -2.72 14.81 6.14
CA GLY A 130 -3.48 15.13 7.36
C GLY A 130 -3.45 14.05 8.46
N PHE A 131 -2.49 13.13 8.39
CA PHE A 131 -2.20 12.11 9.42
C PHE A 131 -1.45 12.61 10.66
#